data_AF-A0A199XT60-F1
#
_entry.id   AF-A0A199XT60-F1
#
_cell.length_a   1.000
_cell.length_b   1.000
_cell.length_c   1.000
_cell.angle_alpha   90.00
_cell.angle_beta   90.00
_cell.angle_gamma   90.00
#
_symmetry.space_group_name_H-M   'P 1'
#
loop_
_entity.id
_entity.type
_entity.pdbx_description
1 polymer ?
#
loop_
_entity_poly.entity_id
_entity_poly.type
_entity_poly.pdbx_seq_one_letter_code
_entity_poly.pdbx_strand_id
1 'polypeptide(L)'
;MKINLKSGIEQLLFGMKQNDVTAIYGKPDRNYKDEDDNVILVYNKLKMRLTFYQEEELRLGYIVASSPKLELFGNLIIDKPIASVKKDLAAKGITKFTQEEFDTFENYFNEDNWFILQTEFEEVVKFEIGAIINQKDEFDWKFGKK
;
A
#
# COMPACT_ATOMS: atom_id res chain seq x y z
N MET A 1 12.21 -1.09 4.14
CA MET A 1 10.74 -1.09 4.29
C MET A 1 10.16 -2.10 3.33
N LYS A 2 10.03 -3.35 3.78
CA LYS A 2 9.67 -4.47 2.92
C LYS A 2 8.16 -4.51 2.68
N ILE A 3 7.75 -4.56 1.43
CA ILE A 3 6.37 -4.80 1.01
C ILE A 3 6.12 -6.31 1.05
N ASN A 4 5.05 -6.71 1.73
CA ASN A 4 4.53 -8.07 1.73
C ASN A 4 3.17 -8.04 1.02
N LEU A 5 3.17 -8.32 -0.29
CA LEU A 5 1.94 -8.30 -1.09
C LEU A 5 0.83 -9.10 -0.41
N LYS A 6 -0.41 -8.59 -0.53
CA LYS A 6 -1.62 -9.15 0.11
C LYS A 6 -1.64 -9.10 1.64
N SER A 7 -0.60 -8.58 2.28
CA SER A 7 -0.48 -8.59 3.76
C SER A 7 -0.26 -7.22 4.37
N GLY A 8 0.61 -6.38 3.79
CA GLY A 8 0.93 -5.06 4.29
C GLY A 8 2.39 -4.67 4.07
N ILE A 9 2.92 -3.78 4.91
CA ILE A 9 4.29 -3.25 4.81
C ILE A 9 5.01 -3.38 6.16
N GLU A 10 6.22 -3.93 6.15
CA GLU A 10 7.03 -4.25 7.33
C GLU A 10 6.26 -5.04 8.39
N GLN A 11 5.98 -4.41 9.53
CA GLN A 11 5.28 -5.00 10.68
C GLN A 11 3.76 -4.78 10.58
N LEU A 12 3.30 -3.93 9.66
CA LEU A 12 1.89 -3.67 9.47
C LEU A 12 1.22 -4.82 8.73
N LEU A 13 0.11 -5.26 9.28
CA LEU A 13 -0.78 -6.24 8.66
C LEU A 13 -2.15 -5.60 8.46
N PHE A 14 -2.76 -5.86 7.31
CA PHE A 14 -4.15 -5.48 7.07
C PHE A 14 -5.06 -6.11 8.12
N GLY A 15 -5.99 -5.30 8.66
CA GLY A 15 -6.85 -5.67 9.78
C GLY A 15 -6.43 -5.09 11.14
N MET A 16 -5.20 -4.55 11.27
CA MET A 16 -4.76 -3.86 12.49
C MET A 16 -5.64 -2.65 12.81
N LYS A 17 -5.87 -2.36 14.09
CA LYS A 17 -6.52 -1.12 14.55
C LYS A 17 -5.46 -0.03 14.77
N GLN A 18 -5.91 1.21 14.95
CA GLN A 18 -5.03 2.38 15.19
C GLN A 18 -4.12 2.18 16.42
N ASN A 19 -4.63 1.55 17.47
CA ASN A 19 -3.84 1.27 18.68
C ASN A 19 -2.70 0.27 18.42
N ASP A 20 -2.92 -0.72 17.55
CA ASP A 20 -1.87 -1.68 17.17
C ASP A 20 -0.75 -0.97 16.41
N VAL A 21 -1.12 -0.10 15.46
CA VAL A 21 -0.16 0.67 14.67
C VAL A 21 0.62 1.66 15.53
N THR A 22 -0.06 2.37 16.43
CA THR A 22 0.60 3.34 17.32
C THR A 22 1.49 2.67 18.37
N ALA A 23 1.23 1.40 18.73
CA ALA A 23 2.16 0.62 19.54
C ALA A 23 3.48 0.30 18.80
N ILE A 24 3.44 0.14 17.47
CA ILE A 24 4.61 -0.16 16.64
C ILE A 24 5.40 1.12 16.30
N TYR A 25 4.71 2.16 15.84
CA TYR A 25 5.33 3.36 15.27
C TYR A 25 5.19 4.63 16.11
N GLY A 26 4.50 4.57 17.25
CA GLY A 26 4.18 5.73 18.05
C GLY A 26 3.08 6.60 17.44
N LYS A 27 3.00 7.84 17.92
CA LYS A 27 1.98 8.80 17.47
C LYS A 27 2.22 9.21 16.00
N PRO A 28 1.16 9.30 15.18
CA PRO A 28 1.27 9.83 13.83
C PRO A 28 1.55 11.34 13.86
N ASP A 29 2.16 11.85 12.79
CA ASP A 29 2.38 13.29 12.60
C ASP A 29 1.07 14.02 12.29
N ARG A 30 0.12 13.35 11.62
CA ARG A 30 -1.24 13.86 11.36
C ARG A 30 -2.26 12.75 11.53
N ASN A 31 -3.44 13.12 12.03
CA ASN A 31 -4.62 12.26 12.14
C ASN A 31 -5.86 13.08 11.75
N TYR A 32 -6.61 12.62 10.76
CA TYR A 32 -7.84 13.26 10.29
C TYR A 32 -8.79 12.22 9.69
N LYS A 33 -10.02 12.65 9.37
CA LYS A 33 -10.97 11.83 8.64
C LYS A 33 -11.12 12.31 7.20
N ASP A 34 -11.24 11.40 6.26
CA ASP A 34 -11.61 11.73 4.87
C ASP A 34 -13.14 11.88 4.72
N GLU A 35 -13.61 11.99 3.49
CA GLU A 35 -15.03 12.20 3.16
C GLU A 35 -15.93 11.01 3.52
N ASP A 36 -15.36 9.81 3.62
CA ASP A 36 -16.05 8.58 3.99
C ASP A 36 -15.92 8.27 5.49
N ASP A 37 -15.54 9.26 6.30
CA ASP A 37 -15.28 9.13 7.74
C ASP A 37 -14.13 8.15 8.08
N ASN A 38 -13.35 7.67 7.09
CA ASN A 38 -12.21 6.80 7.34
C ASN A 38 -11.16 7.56 8.12
N VAL A 39 -10.49 6.89 9.04
CA VAL A 39 -9.41 7.53 9.79
C VAL A 39 -8.11 7.41 9.01
N ILE A 40 -7.43 8.54 8.82
CA ILE A 40 -6.17 8.66 8.12
C ILE A 40 -5.05 8.96 9.11
N LEU A 41 -4.04 8.10 9.18
CA LEU A 41 -2.81 8.35 9.93
C LEU A 41 -1.65 8.63 8.98
N VAL A 42 -0.91 9.71 9.21
CA VAL A 42 0.27 10.08 8.40
C VAL A 42 1.54 9.99 9.25
N TYR A 43 2.54 9.29 8.73
CA TYR A 43 3.87 9.17 9.33
C TYR A 43 4.92 9.71 8.36
N ASN A 44 5.33 10.97 8.55
CA ASN A 44 6.21 11.71 7.66
C ASN A 44 7.59 11.07 7.55
N LYS A 45 8.16 10.63 8.68
CA LYS A 45 9.47 9.97 8.72
C LYS A 45 9.48 8.66 7.93
N LEU A 46 8.37 7.93 7.96
CA LEU A 46 8.21 6.68 7.22
C LEU A 46 7.80 6.93 5.76
N LYS A 47 7.37 8.15 5.43
CA LYS A 47 6.68 8.48 4.17
C LYS A 47 5.53 7.53 3.89
N MET A 48 4.68 7.32 4.90
CA MET A 48 3.49 6.46 4.80
C MET A 48 2.22 7.19 5.23
N ARG A 49 1.12 6.88 4.54
CA ARG A 49 -0.25 7.22 4.93
C ARG A 49 -1.04 5.93 5.04
N LEU A 50 -1.76 5.79 6.15
CA LEU A 50 -2.52 4.60 6.51
C LEU A 50 -3.99 4.98 6.58
N THR A 51 -4.84 4.23 5.88
CA THR A 51 -6.30 4.43 5.89
C THR A 51 -6.96 3.29 6.65
N PHE A 52 -7.79 3.65 7.62
CA PHE A 52 -8.59 2.74 8.43
C PHE A 52 -10.05 2.91 8.03
N TYR A 53 -10.63 1.89 7.40
CA TYR A 53 -11.95 2.00 6.81
C TYR A 53 -13.05 2.04 7.87
N GLN A 54 -13.89 3.08 7.83
CA GLN A 54 -14.96 3.28 8.80
C GLN A 54 -15.97 2.13 8.78
N GLU A 55 -16.33 1.66 7.57
CA GLU A 55 -17.26 0.55 7.37
C GLU A 55 -16.70 -0.80 7.85
N GLU A 56 -15.38 -0.93 7.89
CA GLU A 56 -14.67 -2.13 8.39
C GLU A 56 -14.20 -1.97 9.84
N GLU A 57 -15.01 -1.28 10.66
CA GLU A 57 -14.77 -1.03 12.07
C GLU A 57 -13.43 -0.30 12.35
N LEU A 58 -12.94 0.54 11.43
CA LEU A 58 -11.62 1.18 11.50
C LEU A 58 -10.45 0.19 11.51
N ARG A 59 -10.53 -0.84 10.66
CA ARG A 59 -9.40 -1.73 10.34
C ARG A 59 -8.50 -1.11 9.27
N LEU A 60 -7.19 -1.28 9.41
CA LEU A 60 -6.21 -0.89 8.41
C LEU A 60 -6.51 -1.63 7.10
N GLY A 61 -6.94 -0.89 6.09
CA GLY A 61 -7.35 -1.44 4.79
C GLY A 61 -6.51 -0.95 3.62
N TYR A 62 -5.80 0.17 3.77
CA TYR A 62 -4.98 0.74 2.71
C TYR A 62 -3.72 1.41 3.23
N ILE A 63 -2.63 1.29 2.45
CA ILE A 63 -1.34 1.92 2.72
C ILE A 63 -0.82 2.58 1.46
N VAL A 64 -0.51 3.87 1.55
CA VAL A 64 0.27 4.61 0.56
C VAL A 64 1.66 4.86 1.11
N ALA A 65 2.70 4.55 0.34
CA ALA A 65 4.08 4.71 0.76
C ALA A 65 4.97 5.26 -0.37
N SER A 66 5.92 6.12 -0.02
CA SER A 66 6.88 6.74 -0.96
C SER A 66 8.31 6.81 -0.42
N SER A 67 8.64 5.91 0.52
CA SER A 67 10.00 5.83 1.06
C SER A 67 10.98 5.29 0.02
N PRO A 68 12.16 5.92 -0.18
CA PRO A 68 13.20 5.39 -1.06
C PRO A 68 13.79 4.05 -0.56
N LYS A 69 13.40 3.62 0.65
CA LYS A 69 13.75 2.32 1.24
C LYS A 69 12.65 1.26 1.03
N LEU A 70 11.63 1.54 0.23
CA LEU A 70 10.60 0.55 -0.10
C LEU A 70 11.18 -0.55 -0.97
N GLU A 71 11.02 -1.77 -0.50
CA GLU A 71 11.55 -2.96 -1.15
C GLU A 71 10.42 -3.93 -1.49
N LEU A 72 10.35 -4.35 -2.76
CA LEU A 72 9.47 -5.39 -3.22
C LEU A 72 10.32 -6.53 -3.79
N PHE A 73 10.17 -7.73 -3.23
CA PHE A 73 11.00 -8.90 -3.55
C PHE A 73 12.52 -8.69 -3.43
N GLY A 74 12.94 -7.77 -2.54
CA GLY A 74 14.35 -7.44 -2.31
C GLY A 74 14.91 -6.33 -3.20
N ASN A 75 14.10 -5.77 -4.10
CA ASN A 75 14.49 -4.65 -4.97
C ASN A 75 13.86 -3.35 -4.48
N LEU A 76 14.64 -2.26 -4.46
CA LEU A 76 14.12 -0.90 -4.25
C LEU A 76 13.25 -0.50 -5.44
N ILE A 77 12.08 0.09 -5.17
CA ILE A 77 11.11 0.43 -6.23
C ILE A 77 10.90 1.93 -6.46
N ILE A 78 11.07 2.77 -5.44
CA ILE A 78 10.90 4.24 -5.58
C ILE A 78 12.11 4.83 -6.29
N ASP A 79 11.88 5.86 -7.11
CA ASP A 79 12.88 6.51 -7.97
C ASP A 79 13.53 5.52 -8.96
N LYS A 80 12.76 4.51 -9.39
CA LYS A 80 13.18 3.54 -10.41
C LYS A 80 12.32 3.68 -11.65
N PRO A 81 12.91 3.51 -12.85
CA PRO A 81 12.16 3.46 -14.09
C PRO A 81 11.09 2.37 -14.04
N ILE A 82 9.85 2.74 -14.37
CA ILE A 82 8.72 1.80 -14.34
C ILE A 82 8.95 0.57 -15.22
N ALA A 83 9.63 0.74 -16.36
CA ALA A 83 10.00 -0.37 -17.23
C ALA A 83 10.89 -1.40 -16.52
N SER A 84 11.83 -0.96 -15.69
CA SER A 84 12.69 -1.84 -14.90
C SER A 84 11.88 -2.56 -13.81
N VAL A 85 11.03 -1.82 -13.09
CA VAL A 85 10.19 -2.39 -12.03
C VAL A 85 9.22 -3.44 -12.59
N LYS A 86 8.56 -3.17 -13.73
CA LYS A 86 7.67 -4.14 -14.39
C LYS A 86 8.42 -5.38 -14.86
N LYS A 87 9.67 -5.26 -15.31
CA LYS A 87 10.50 -6.41 -15.68
C LYS A 87 10.80 -7.30 -14.47
N ASP A 88 11.15 -6.71 -13.34
CA ASP A 88 11.40 -7.45 -12.08
C ASP A 88 10.13 -8.15 -11.58
N LEU A 89 8.98 -7.48 -11.69
CA LEU A 89 7.67 -8.04 -11.34
C LEU A 89 7.25 -9.18 -12.27
N ALA A 90 7.51 -9.06 -13.57
CA ALA A 90 7.26 -10.11 -14.54
C ALA A 90 8.06 -11.40 -14.22
N ALA A 91 9.31 -11.27 -13.75
CA ALA A 91 10.11 -12.41 -13.27
C ALA A 91 9.53 -13.09 -12.01
N LYS A 92 8.57 -12.45 -11.32
CA LYS A 92 7.79 -13.00 -10.21
C LYS A 92 6.37 -13.42 -10.63
N GLY A 93 6.07 -13.41 -11.92
CA GLY A 93 4.76 -13.78 -12.47
C GLY A 93 3.72 -12.66 -12.46
N ILE A 94 4.08 -11.44 -12.05
CA ILE A 94 3.18 -10.29 -11.97
C ILE A 94 3.30 -9.49 -13.28
N THR A 95 2.40 -9.76 -14.22
CA THR A 95 2.49 -9.24 -15.60
C THR A 95 1.28 -8.41 -16.02
N LYS A 96 0.12 -8.60 -15.36
CA LYS A 96 -1.13 -7.91 -15.70
C LYS A 96 -1.22 -6.58 -14.94
N PHE A 97 -1.30 -5.49 -15.68
CA PHE A 97 -1.52 -4.16 -15.12
C PHE A 97 -2.58 -3.44 -15.95
N THR A 98 -3.56 -2.86 -15.27
CA THR A 98 -4.41 -1.83 -15.85
C THR A 98 -3.68 -0.50 -15.70
N GLN A 99 -3.49 0.21 -16.81
CA GLN A 99 -2.83 1.51 -16.82
C GLN A 99 -3.88 2.60 -16.95
N GLU A 100 -3.78 3.60 -16.08
CA GLU A 100 -4.64 4.78 -16.07
C GLU A 100 -3.77 6.03 -15.95
N GLU A 101 -4.09 7.08 -16.70
CA GLU A 101 -3.35 8.34 -16.68
C GLU A 101 -4.21 9.42 -15.98
N PHE A 102 -3.58 10.21 -15.11
CA PHE A 102 -4.23 11.32 -14.41
C PHE A 102 -3.26 12.50 -14.27
N ASP A 103 -3.55 13.58 -14.99
CA ASP A 103 -2.69 14.77 -15.07
C ASP A 103 -1.27 14.41 -15.55
N THR A 104 -0.25 14.55 -14.71
CA THR A 104 1.14 14.15 -15.01
C THR A 104 1.50 12.75 -14.51
N PHE A 105 0.59 12.08 -13.82
CA PHE A 105 0.81 10.76 -13.22
C PHE A 105 0.25 9.64 -14.08
N GLU A 106 0.92 8.48 -14.00
CA GLU A 106 0.38 7.22 -14.51
C GLU A 106 0.25 6.24 -13.36
N ASN A 107 -0.86 5.51 -13.31
CA ASN A 107 -1.13 4.47 -12.33
C ASN A 107 -1.11 3.11 -13.02
N TYR A 108 -0.36 2.16 -12.46
CA TYR A 108 -0.31 0.78 -12.90
C TYR A 108 -0.91 -0.10 -11.82
N PHE A 109 -2.20 -0.43 -11.97
CA PHE A 109 -2.94 -1.25 -11.03
C PHE A 109 -2.79 -2.74 -11.32
N ASN A 110 -2.38 -3.51 -10.32
CA ASN A 110 -2.39 -4.97 -10.35
C ASN A 110 -3.53 -5.51 -9.47
N GLU A 111 -4.59 -5.99 -10.11
CA GLU A 111 -5.79 -6.49 -9.44
C GLU A 111 -5.52 -7.74 -8.59
N ASP A 112 -4.74 -8.71 -9.10
CA ASP A 112 -4.46 -9.98 -8.42
C ASP A 112 -3.78 -9.83 -7.05
N ASN A 113 -3.02 -8.74 -6.85
CA ASN A 113 -2.29 -8.43 -5.62
C ASN A 113 -2.76 -7.13 -4.95
N TRP A 114 -3.74 -6.46 -5.56
CA TRP A 114 -4.37 -5.22 -5.09
C TRP A 114 -3.37 -4.13 -4.70
N PHE A 115 -2.51 -3.76 -5.66
CA PHE A 115 -1.56 -2.65 -5.50
C PHE A 115 -1.48 -1.77 -6.74
N ILE A 116 -1.06 -0.52 -6.55
CA ILE A 116 -0.84 0.46 -7.60
C ILE A 116 0.62 0.92 -7.52
N LEU A 117 1.30 0.96 -8.66
CA LEU A 117 2.50 1.76 -8.84
C LEU A 117 2.07 3.08 -9.48
N GLN A 118 2.26 4.18 -8.76
CA GLN A 118 2.09 5.51 -9.34
C GLN A 118 3.44 6.02 -9.80
N THR A 119 3.48 6.53 -11.02
CA THR A 119 4.70 7.04 -11.65
C THR A 119 4.53 8.48 -12.10
N GLU A 120 5.64 9.20 -12.12
CA GLU A 120 5.78 10.51 -12.75
C GLU A 120 7.19 10.55 -13.36
N PHE A 121 7.36 11.20 -14.52
CA PHE A 121 8.65 11.21 -15.24
C PHE A 121 9.23 9.81 -15.53
N GLU A 122 8.37 8.84 -15.85
CA GLU A 122 8.70 7.42 -16.06
C GLU A 122 9.30 6.70 -14.84
N GLU A 123 9.29 7.33 -13.65
CA GLU A 123 9.80 6.76 -12.41
C GLU A 123 8.69 6.52 -11.40
N VAL A 124 8.80 5.44 -10.61
CA VAL A 124 7.83 5.17 -9.54
C VAL A 124 8.02 6.17 -8.40
N VAL A 125 6.97 6.94 -8.12
CA VAL A 125 6.95 7.97 -7.06
C VAL A 125 6.17 7.52 -5.83
N LYS A 126 5.19 6.62 -5.99
CA LYS A 126 4.44 6.03 -4.87
C LYS A 126 4.09 4.57 -5.14
N PHE A 127 3.97 3.82 -4.06
CA PHE A 127 3.38 2.49 -4.03
C PHE A 127 2.15 2.53 -3.13
N GLU A 128 1.04 2.03 -3.64
CA GLU A 128 -0.21 1.91 -2.89
C GLU A 128 -0.63 0.46 -2.83
N ILE A 129 -1.12 -0.01 -1.68
CA ILE A 129 -1.57 -1.39 -1.50
C ILE A 129 -2.76 -1.42 -0.57
N GLY A 130 -3.75 -2.23 -0.92
CA GLY A 130 -4.91 -2.47 -0.07
C GLY A 130 -5.06 -3.93 0.35
N ALA A 131 -5.95 -4.14 1.31
CA ALA A 131 -6.38 -5.46 1.73
C ALA A 131 -7.13 -6.14 0.57
N ILE A 132 -6.78 -7.39 0.28
CA ILE A 132 -7.46 -8.16 -0.76
C ILE A 132 -8.81 -8.67 -0.27
N ILE A 133 -9.72 -8.88 -1.22
CA ILE A 133 -11.01 -9.52 -1.00
C ILE A 133 -10.90 -11.00 -1.43
N ASN A 134 -11.49 -11.89 -0.66
CA ASN A 134 -11.50 -13.33 -0.93
C ASN A 134 -12.68 -13.74 -1.84
N GLN A 135 -12.77 -15.01 -2.21
CA GLN A 135 -13.82 -15.51 -3.12
C GLN A 135 -15.26 -15.41 -2.57
N LYS A 136 -15.43 -15.08 -1.29
CA LYS A 136 -16.72 -14.85 -0.64
C LYS A 136 -17.07 -13.36 -0.53
N ASP A 137 -16.32 -12.51 -1.22
CA ASP A 137 -16.49 -11.05 -1.18
C ASP A 137 -16.23 -10.44 0.22
N GLU A 138 -15.36 -11.09 1.01
CA GLU A 138 -14.94 -10.62 2.33
C GLU A 138 -13.45 -10.23 2.33
N PHE A 139 -13.10 -9.19 3.08
CA PHE A 139 -11.68 -8.85 3.28
C PHE A 139 -10.89 -10.01 3.91
N ASP A 140 -9.76 -10.32 3.30
CA ASP A 140 -8.79 -11.30 3.79
C ASP A 140 -7.85 -10.65 4.82
N TRP A 141 -8.41 -10.29 5.98
CA TRP A 141 -7.65 -9.72 7.09
C TRP A 141 -6.50 -10.64 7.50
N LYS A 142 -5.26 -10.13 7.49
CA LYS A 142 -4.09 -10.91 7.91
C LYS A 142 -3.82 -10.80 9.39
N PHE A 143 -4.20 -9.69 10.00
CA PHE A 143 -4.12 -9.51 11.43
C PHE A 143 -5.15 -10.37 12.16
N GLY A 144 -4.75 -11.03 13.24
CA GLY A 144 -5.64 -11.87 14.05
C GLY A 144 -5.93 -13.26 13.49
N LYS A 145 -5.44 -13.61 12.28
CA LYS A 145 -5.46 -15.00 11.80
C LYS A 145 -4.47 -15.84 12.60
N LYS A 146 -4.95 -16.90 13.23
CA LYS A 146 -4.15 -17.95 13.87
C LYS A 146 -3.65 -18.94 12.84
#